data_AF-A0A6G1EWA9-F1
#
_entry.id   AF-A0A6G1EWA9-F1
#
_cell.length_a   1.000
_cell.length_b   1.000
_cell.length_c   1.000
_cell.angle_alpha   90.00
_cell.angle_beta   90.00
_cell.angle_gamma   90.00
#
_symmetry.space_group_name_H-M   'P 1'
#
loop_
_entity.id
_entity.type
_entity.pdbx_description
1 polymer ?
#
loop_
_entity_poly.entity_id
_entity_poly.type
_entity_poly.pdbx_seq_one_letter_code
_entity_poly.pdbx_strand_id
1 'polypeptide(L)'
;MGYHDGDNMHGAPYDIRYAAPIPGQTSQVYSRYLKELMELVETASMKHHKKAIILGHSLGGMVALEFVRNAPLAWRNKYIKHLILIAPTLSSGFVAPLTNLASGPEGWFYVPEATSLSLRPTWRSFELSIVNFPSPKVYGHKPIVITKQRNYSAYDVEDFLTAVGFSDGIEPFRRRTLAKMNYFKAPMVPLTCINGMGIRTPRQAVYWDGNFDVLPDIVYGDGDGEINLVSMLAFDKEMCRQPRQKWQFKSIKLNKAKHGL
;
A
#
# COMPACT_ATOMS: atom_id res chain seq x y z
N MET A 1 20.98 -21.48 -1.59
CA MET A 1 21.19 -20.02 -1.58
C MET A 1 21.99 -19.50 -0.37
N GLY A 2 22.46 -20.31 0.59
CA GLY A 2 23.44 -19.88 1.61
C GLY A 2 22.94 -18.88 2.67
N TYR A 3 21.63 -18.59 2.69
CA TYR A 3 20.99 -17.77 3.72
C TYR A 3 20.65 -18.62 4.95
N HIS A 4 20.78 -18.02 6.13
CA HIS A 4 20.50 -18.58 7.44
C HIS A 4 19.59 -17.63 8.21
N ASP A 5 18.44 -18.16 8.65
CA ASP A 5 17.46 -17.41 9.42
C ASP A 5 18.04 -16.93 10.76
N GLY A 6 17.70 -15.71 11.15
CA GLY A 6 18.22 -15.04 12.33
C GLY A 6 19.70 -14.64 12.27
N ASP A 7 20.41 -14.92 11.17
CA ASP A 7 21.82 -14.54 11.00
C ASP A 7 22.03 -13.54 9.86
N ASN A 8 21.80 -13.97 8.62
CA ASN A 8 21.97 -13.14 7.42
C ASN A 8 20.65 -12.98 6.63
N MET A 9 19.57 -13.55 7.15
CA MET A 9 18.19 -13.38 6.74
C MET A 9 17.34 -13.15 7.97
N HIS A 10 16.54 -12.09 7.97
CA HIS A 10 15.76 -11.68 9.14
C HIS A 10 14.33 -11.32 8.72
N GLY A 11 13.36 -11.75 9.51
CA GLY A 11 12.00 -11.21 9.47
C GLY A 11 11.90 -9.92 10.29
N ALA A 12 11.07 -8.98 9.84
CA ALA A 12 10.80 -7.73 10.55
C ALA A 12 9.29 -7.54 10.72
N PRO A 13 8.63 -8.34 11.60
CA PRO A 13 7.18 -8.29 11.78
C PRO A 13 6.73 -6.94 12.32
N TYR A 14 5.55 -6.49 11.90
CA TYR A 14 4.94 -5.22 12.30
C TYR A 14 3.43 -5.38 12.48
N ASP A 15 2.82 -4.40 13.15
CA ASP A 15 1.37 -4.37 13.34
C ASP A 15 0.66 -3.88 12.07
N ILE A 16 0.02 -4.83 11.36
CA ILE A 16 -0.67 -4.59 10.09
C ILE A 16 -1.91 -3.70 10.22
N ARG A 17 -2.41 -3.46 11.45
CA ARG A 17 -3.59 -2.61 11.68
C ARG A 17 -3.28 -1.14 11.43
N TYR A 18 -2.00 -0.77 11.48
CA TYR A 18 -1.52 0.60 11.31
C TYR A 18 -0.81 0.78 9.97
N ALA A 19 -0.68 2.04 9.53
CA ALA A 19 0.06 2.35 8.30
C ALA A 19 1.37 3.10 8.57
N ALA A 20 2.41 2.72 7.82
CA ALA A 20 3.71 3.37 7.90
C ALA A 20 3.59 4.87 7.54
N PRO A 21 4.05 5.78 8.42
CA PRO A 21 3.96 7.22 8.20
C PRO A 21 4.92 7.65 7.10
N ILE A 22 4.50 8.61 6.28
CA ILE A 22 5.44 9.38 5.45
C ILE A 22 6.31 10.28 6.34
N PRO A 23 7.49 10.73 5.87
CA PRO A 23 8.28 11.72 6.60
C PRO A 23 7.47 12.97 6.98
N GLY A 24 7.48 13.29 8.28
CA GLY A 24 6.72 14.39 8.87
C GLY A 24 5.41 13.99 9.53
N GLN A 25 4.91 12.77 9.30
CA GLN A 25 3.78 12.22 10.05
C GLN A 25 4.25 11.45 11.28
N THR A 26 3.49 11.56 12.37
CA THR A 26 3.73 10.80 13.60
C THR A 26 2.96 9.48 13.58
N SER A 27 3.50 8.44 14.20
CA SER A 27 2.80 7.19 14.50
C SER A 27 3.52 6.53 15.66
N GLN A 28 2.89 6.44 16.84
CA GLN A 28 3.53 5.82 18.01
C GLN A 28 3.94 4.37 17.74
N VAL A 29 3.09 3.61 17.05
CA VAL A 29 3.33 2.20 16.70
C VAL A 29 4.52 2.06 15.78
N TYR A 30 4.57 2.85 14.69
CA TYR A 30 5.68 2.77 13.74
C TYR A 30 6.95 3.42 14.26
N SER A 31 6.91 4.45 15.11
CA SER A 31 8.13 5.06 15.65
C SER A 31 9.04 4.03 16.34
N ARG A 32 8.44 3.12 17.11
CA ARG A 32 9.18 2.01 17.74
C ARG A 32 9.68 1.02 16.69
N TYR A 33 8.79 0.52 15.83
CA TYR A 33 9.14 -0.46 14.81
C TYR A 33 10.26 0.03 13.86
N LEU A 34 10.19 1.27 13.38
CA LEU A 34 11.20 1.82 12.47
C LEU A 34 12.57 1.97 13.16
N LYS A 35 12.58 2.25 14.47
CA LYS A 35 13.82 2.28 15.26
C LYS A 35 14.42 0.89 15.39
N GLU A 36 13.63 -0.11 15.77
CA GLU A 36 14.06 -1.50 15.89
C GLU A 36 14.55 -2.07 14.55
N LEU A 37 13.87 -1.73 13.45
CA LEU A 37 14.30 -2.11 12.10
C LEU A 37 15.62 -1.43 11.69
N MET A 38 15.83 -0.17 12.08
CA MET A 38 17.10 0.52 11.87
C MET A 38 18.24 -0.17 12.62
N GLU A 39 18.05 -0.50 13.90
CA GLU A 39 19.02 -1.22 14.73
C GLU A 39 19.34 -2.63 14.20
N LEU A 40 18.32 -3.34 13.70
CA LEU A 40 18.48 -4.64 13.05
C LEU A 40 19.36 -4.53 11.80
N VAL A 41 19.08 -3.56 10.93
CA VAL A 41 19.86 -3.33 9.71
C VAL A 41 21.31 -3.00 10.05
N GLU A 42 21.55 -2.15 11.04
CA GLU A 42 22.89 -1.79 11.48
C GLU A 42 23.64 -3.02 12.01
N THR A 43 23.02 -3.78 12.92
CA THR A 43 23.61 -4.96 13.55
C THR A 43 23.97 -6.02 12.51
N ALA A 44 23.02 -6.37 11.63
CA ALA A 44 23.26 -7.34 10.57
C ALA A 44 24.33 -6.86 9.59
N SER A 45 24.32 -5.56 9.24
CA SER A 45 25.30 -5.00 8.30
C SER A 45 26.71 -4.99 8.89
N MET A 46 26.86 -4.66 10.17
CA MET A 46 28.15 -4.65 10.87
C MET A 46 28.69 -6.06 11.04
N LYS A 47 27.86 -7.01 11.48
CA LYS A 47 28.25 -8.43 11.67
C LYS A 47 28.80 -9.05 10.39
N HIS A 48 28.16 -8.76 9.25
CA HIS A 48 28.51 -9.38 7.95
C HIS A 48 29.38 -8.48 7.06
N HIS A 49 29.77 -7.30 7.54
CA HIS A 49 30.51 -6.28 6.78
C HIS A 49 29.91 -5.98 5.40
N LYS A 50 28.58 -5.98 5.31
CA LYS A 50 27.81 -5.84 4.06
C LYS A 50 26.62 -4.94 4.27
N LYS A 51 26.22 -4.21 3.24
CA LYS A 51 24.98 -3.44 3.24
C LYS A 51 23.78 -4.39 3.12
N ALA A 52 22.67 -4.06 3.79
CA ALA A 52 21.44 -4.83 3.78
C ALA A 52 20.64 -4.67 2.48
N ILE A 53 19.97 -5.73 2.07
CA ILE A 53 18.89 -5.69 1.07
C ILE A 53 17.58 -5.73 1.84
N ILE A 54 16.69 -4.78 1.57
CA ILE A 54 15.35 -4.75 2.16
C ILE A 54 14.38 -5.22 1.11
N LEU A 55 13.58 -6.23 1.45
CA LEU A 55 12.53 -6.77 0.59
C LEU A 55 11.18 -6.63 1.29
N GLY A 56 10.21 -6.06 0.59
CA GLY A 56 8.83 -5.95 1.07
C GLY A 56 7.84 -6.42 0.01
N HIS A 57 6.84 -7.19 0.42
CA HIS A 57 5.73 -7.64 -0.41
C HIS A 57 4.43 -6.94 0.00
N SER A 58 3.58 -6.56 -0.96
CA SER A 58 2.26 -5.97 -0.69
C SER A 58 2.35 -4.81 0.31
N LEU A 59 1.63 -4.87 1.43
CA LEU A 59 1.71 -3.88 2.51
C LEU A 59 3.13 -3.72 3.05
N GLY A 60 3.90 -4.80 3.14
CA GLY A 60 5.30 -4.77 3.57
C GLY A 60 6.19 -4.00 2.59
N GLY A 61 5.81 -3.95 1.31
CA GLY A 61 6.45 -3.08 0.31
C GLY A 61 6.25 -1.60 0.62
N MET A 62 5.04 -1.21 1.04
CA MET A 62 4.77 0.15 1.52
C MET A 62 5.61 0.47 2.77
N VAL A 63 5.64 -0.44 3.73
CA VAL A 63 6.40 -0.27 4.98
C VAL A 63 7.89 -0.12 4.69
N ALA A 64 8.46 -0.99 3.85
CA ALA A 64 9.87 -0.94 3.46
C ALA A 64 10.20 0.38 2.73
N LEU A 65 9.33 0.83 1.82
CA LEU A 65 9.51 2.09 1.11
C LEU A 65 9.50 3.28 2.08
N GLU A 66 8.55 3.34 3.01
CA GLU A 66 8.46 4.44 3.95
C GLU A 66 9.57 4.39 5.01
N PHE A 67 10.00 3.22 5.45
CA PHE A 67 11.20 3.07 6.31
C PHE A 67 12.43 3.72 5.65
N VAL A 68 12.71 3.38 4.39
CA VAL A 68 13.83 3.96 3.65
C VAL A 68 13.65 5.47 3.43
N ARG A 69 12.44 5.95 3.15
CA ARG A 69 12.18 7.40 2.97
C ARG A 69 12.36 8.22 4.26
N ASN A 70 12.04 7.63 5.40
CA ASN A 70 12.20 8.22 6.73
C ASN A 70 13.66 8.21 7.21
N ALA A 71 14.48 7.26 6.76
CA ALA A 71 15.89 7.21 7.15
C ALA A 71 16.71 8.38 6.54
N PRO A 72 17.70 8.94 7.29
CA PRO A 72 18.62 9.94 6.77
C PRO A 72 19.37 9.47 5.51
N LEU A 73 19.71 10.39 4.61
CA LEU A 73 20.42 10.02 3.36
C LEU A 73 21.79 9.39 3.64
N ALA A 74 22.55 9.93 4.61
CA ALA A 74 23.84 9.38 5.00
C ALA A 74 23.71 7.94 5.53
N TRP A 75 22.69 7.68 6.35
CA TRP A 75 22.40 6.35 6.88
C TRP A 75 22.09 5.36 5.75
N ARG A 76 21.20 5.73 4.82
CA ARG A 76 20.87 4.90 3.65
C ARG A 76 22.09 4.56 2.81
N ASN A 77 22.91 5.56 2.51
CA ASN A 77 24.14 5.36 1.73
C ASN A 77 25.11 4.41 2.44
N LYS A 78 25.14 4.42 3.77
CA LYS A 78 26.00 3.56 4.57
C LYS A 78 25.49 2.12 4.61
N TYR A 79 24.19 1.91 4.85
CA TYR A 79 23.67 0.58 5.20
C TYR A 79 22.79 -0.10 4.16
N ILE A 80 22.21 0.62 3.19
CA ILE A 80 21.27 0.02 2.23
C ILE A 80 21.98 -0.30 0.92
N LYS A 81 21.97 -1.58 0.54
CA LYS A 81 22.45 -2.07 -0.74
C LYS A 81 21.39 -1.88 -1.81
N HIS A 82 20.16 -2.30 -1.51
CA HIS A 82 19.06 -2.37 -2.46
C HIS A 82 17.71 -2.43 -1.73
N LEU A 83 16.70 -1.81 -2.31
CA LEU A 83 15.30 -1.93 -1.91
C LEU A 83 14.54 -2.71 -2.99
N ILE A 84 13.94 -3.84 -2.63
CA ILE A 84 13.13 -4.68 -3.51
C ILE A 84 11.68 -4.60 -3.04
N LEU A 85 10.80 -4.12 -3.91
CA LEU A 85 9.37 -4.05 -3.66
C LEU A 85 8.67 -5.04 -4.59
N ILE A 86 7.89 -5.94 -4.02
CA ILE A 86 7.11 -6.93 -4.77
C ILE A 86 5.63 -6.63 -4.56
N ALA A 87 4.92 -6.33 -5.65
CA ALA A 87 3.51 -5.96 -5.65
C ALA A 87 3.13 -4.96 -4.52
N PRO A 88 3.90 -3.88 -4.28
CA PRO A 88 3.70 -3.03 -3.11
C PRO A 88 2.34 -2.33 -3.14
N THR A 89 1.75 -2.07 -1.97
CA THR A 89 0.71 -1.04 -1.86
C THR A 89 1.38 0.34 -1.92
N LEU A 90 0.78 1.27 -2.66
CA LEU A 90 1.40 2.55 -3.03
C LEU A 90 0.44 3.71 -2.77
N SER A 91 0.97 4.93 -2.62
CA SER A 91 0.16 6.14 -2.41
C SER A 91 -0.79 6.47 -3.56
N SER A 92 -0.61 5.85 -4.72
CA SER A 92 -1.55 5.87 -5.84
C SER A 92 -2.87 5.15 -5.54
N GLY A 93 -2.88 4.24 -4.56
CA GLY A 93 -4.05 3.47 -4.12
C GLY A 93 -4.51 2.39 -5.08
N PHE A 94 -5.59 1.69 -4.74
CA PHE A 94 -6.26 0.68 -5.56
C PHE A 94 -7.72 0.55 -5.12
N VAL A 95 -8.57 -0.17 -5.86
CA VAL A 95 -10.03 -0.12 -5.66
C VAL A 95 -10.52 -0.97 -4.49
N ALA A 96 -9.92 -2.14 -4.25
CA ALA A 96 -10.39 -3.09 -3.23
C ALA A 96 -10.54 -2.53 -1.80
N PRO A 97 -9.72 -1.58 -1.30
CA PRO A 97 -9.92 -1.02 0.03
C PRO A 97 -11.27 -0.31 0.18
N LEU A 98 -11.83 0.28 -0.90
CA LEU A 98 -13.15 0.91 -0.86
C LEU A 98 -14.26 -0.11 -0.66
N THR A 99 -14.19 -1.25 -1.34
CA THR A 99 -15.18 -2.33 -1.19
C THR A 99 -15.04 -3.00 0.18
N ASN A 100 -13.81 -3.19 0.66
CA ASN A 100 -13.56 -3.73 2.00
C ASN A 100 -14.11 -2.83 3.11
N LEU A 101 -14.01 -1.51 2.93
CA LEU A 101 -14.57 -0.53 3.87
C LEU A 101 -16.11 -0.52 3.83
N ALA A 102 -16.70 -0.61 2.63
CA ALA A 102 -18.14 -0.57 2.43
C ALA A 102 -18.85 -1.85 2.88
N SER A 103 -18.47 -2.99 2.29
CA SER A 103 -19.14 -4.29 2.44
C SER A 103 -18.46 -5.24 3.42
N GLY A 104 -17.29 -4.86 3.94
CA GLY A 104 -16.45 -5.69 4.81
C GLY A 104 -15.30 -6.38 4.06
N PRO A 105 -14.27 -6.83 4.81
CA PRO A 105 -13.00 -7.30 4.24
C PRO A 105 -13.04 -8.78 3.82
N GLU A 106 -13.78 -9.10 2.77
CA GLU A 106 -13.95 -10.48 2.31
C GLU A 106 -12.61 -11.15 1.97
N GLY A 107 -12.34 -12.31 2.57
CA GLY A 107 -11.12 -13.10 2.29
C GLY A 107 -9.84 -12.56 2.92
N TRP A 108 -9.87 -11.43 3.63
CA TRP A 108 -8.70 -10.86 4.31
C TRP A 108 -8.43 -11.48 5.69
N PHE A 109 -9.48 -11.91 6.38
CA PHE A 109 -9.39 -12.60 7.66
C PHE A 109 -10.24 -13.86 7.62
N TYR A 110 -9.67 -14.95 8.12
CA TYR A 110 -10.46 -16.13 8.45
C TYR A 110 -10.83 -16.06 9.93
N VAL A 111 -12.08 -15.74 10.20
CA VAL A 111 -12.69 -15.86 11.52
C VAL A 111 -13.85 -16.84 11.38
N PRO A 112 -13.83 -18.00 12.08
CA PRO A 112 -14.90 -18.98 12.01
C PRO A 112 -16.28 -18.32 12.19
N GLU A 113 -17.24 -18.71 11.35
CA GLU A 113 -18.64 -18.23 11.38
C GLU A 113 -18.85 -16.73 11.13
N ALA A 114 -17.78 -15.94 10.97
CA ALA A 114 -17.89 -14.53 10.66
C ALA A 114 -18.26 -14.32 9.18
N THR A 115 -19.13 -13.34 8.95
CA THR A 115 -19.40 -12.81 7.61
C THR A 115 -18.51 -11.60 7.34
N SER A 116 -18.35 -11.24 6.06
CA SER A 116 -17.66 -10.01 5.68
C SER A 116 -18.25 -8.79 6.41
N LEU A 117 -19.59 -8.72 6.47
CA LEU A 117 -20.32 -7.64 7.12
C LEU A 117 -20.07 -7.57 8.63
N SER A 118 -20.02 -8.72 9.32
CA SER A 118 -19.74 -8.74 10.76
C SER A 118 -18.29 -8.34 11.08
N LEU A 119 -17.36 -8.52 10.15
CA LEU A 119 -15.96 -8.09 10.30
C LEU A 119 -15.76 -6.60 9.96
N ARG A 120 -16.74 -5.95 9.31
CA ARG A 120 -16.65 -4.55 8.87
C ARG A 120 -16.33 -3.56 10.01
N PRO A 121 -16.94 -3.63 11.22
CA PRO A 121 -16.59 -2.72 12.31
C PRO A 121 -15.12 -2.85 12.74
N THR A 122 -14.63 -4.09 12.86
CA THR A 122 -13.22 -4.37 13.18
C THR A 122 -12.29 -3.85 12.09
N TRP A 123 -12.62 -4.09 10.82
CA TRP A 123 -11.82 -3.58 9.70
C TRP A 123 -11.74 -2.06 9.70
N ARG A 124 -12.88 -1.38 9.88
CA ARG A 124 -12.96 0.09 9.97
C ARG A 124 -12.18 0.67 11.14
N SER A 125 -11.88 -0.12 12.17
CA SER A 125 -11.00 0.29 13.27
C SER A 125 -9.51 0.35 12.89
N PHE A 126 -9.11 -0.28 11.78
CA PHE A 126 -7.73 -0.29 11.32
C PHE A 126 -7.43 0.94 10.47
N GLU A 127 -6.27 1.55 10.69
CA GLU A 127 -5.75 2.64 9.85
C GLU A 127 -5.51 2.17 8.41
N LEU A 128 -5.14 0.89 8.24
CA LEU A 128 -4.95 0.26 6.94
C LEU A 128 -6.21 0.35 6.04
N SER A 129 -7.40 0.36 6.64
CA SER A 129 -8.67 0.33 5.90
C SER A 129 -8.88 1.53 4.97
N ILE A 130 -8.19 2.65 5.24
CA ILE A 130 -8.30 3.90 4.49
C ILE A 130 -7.01 4.33 3.81
N VAL A 131 -5.84 3.76 4.16
CA VAL A 131 -4.54 4.31 3.72
C VAL A 131 -4.21 4.09 2.24
N ASN A 132 -4.89 3.14 1.60
CA ASN A 132 -4.63 2.74 0.21
C ASN A 132 -5.78 3.10 -0.75
N PHE A 133 -6.64 4.06 -0.40
CA PHE A 133 -7.68 4.51 -1.31
C PHE A 133 -7.11 5.08 -2.63
N PRO A 134 -7.85 4.96 -3.75
CA PRO A 134 -7.43 5.48 -5.04
C PRO A 134 -7.09 6.98 -5.00
N SER A 135 -5.90 7.34 -5.47
CA SER A 135 -5.47 8.74 -5.54
C SER A 135 -6.18 9.48 -6.67
N PRO A 136 -6.70 10.71 -6.43
CA PRO A 136 -7.27 11.55 -7.48
C PRO A 136 -6.33 11.77 -8.67
N LYS A 137 -5.03 11.95 -8.40
CA LYS A 137 -4.00 12.17 -9.43
C LYS A 137 -3.85 11.00 -10.41
N VAL A 138 -4.19 9.78 -9.99
CA VAL A 138 -4.02 8.54 -10.78
C VAL A 138 -5.34 8.09 -11.39
N TYR A 139 -6.43 8.17 -10.63
CA TYR A 139 -7.74 7.66 -11.03
C TYR A 139 -8.63 8.71 -11.71
N GLY A 140 -8.33 10.00 -11.49
CA GLY A 140 -9.05 11.12 -12.07
C GLY A 140 -10.52 11.16 -11.67
N HIS A 141 -11.33 11.77 -12.52
CA HIS A 141 -12.79 11.89 -12.34
C HIS A 141 -13.57 10.64 -12.80
N LYS A 142 -12.89 9.57 -13.22
CA LYS A 142 -13.58 8.33 -13.59
C LYS A 142 -14.27 7.74 -12.35
N PRO A 143 -15.54 7.36 -12.42
CA PRO A 143 -16.20 6.67 -11.31
C PRO A 143 -15.42 5.43 -10.89
N ILE A 144 -15.22 5.27 -9.59
CA ILE A 144 -14.61 4.09 -8.96
C ILE A 144 -15.65 3.33 -8.12
N VAL A 145 -16.68 4.03 -7.64
CA VAL A 145 -17.88 3.45 -7.06
C VAL A 145 -19.09 4.01 -7.81
N ILE A 146 -19.99 3.13 -8.25
CA ILE A 146 -21.19 3.46 -9.01
C ILE A 146 -22.39 3.00 -8.18
N THR A 147 -23.38 3.88 -8.04
CA THR A 147 -24.67 3.55 -7.41
C THR A 147 -25.81 4.09 -8.28
N LYS A 148 -27.06 3.72 -7.99
CA LYS A 148 -28.23 4.25 -8.71
C LYS A 148 -28.40 5.76 -8.55
N GLN A 149 -28.06 6.33 -7.39
CA GLN A 149 -28.31 7.74 -7.08
C GLN A 149 -27.10 8.62 -7.36
N ARG A 150 -25.88 8.10 -7.14
CA ARG A 150 -24.64 8.88 -7.27
C ARG A 150 -23.43 8.01 -7.65
N ASN A 151 -22.58 8.55 -8.49
CA ASN A 151 -21.26 8.00 -8.77
C ASN A 151 -20.20 8.74 -7.96
N TYR A 152 -19.21 8.00 -7.48
CA TYR A 152 -18.08 8.53 -6.72
C TYR A 152 -16.80 8.29 -7.51
N SER A 153 -16.06 9.37 -7.79
CA SER A 153 -14.70 9.33 -8.29
C SER A 153 -13.69 9.31 -7.14
N ALA A 154 -12.40 9.27 -7.45
CA ALA A 154 -11.35 9.41 -6.43
C ALA A 154 -11.36 10.79 -5.72
N TYR A 155 -12.02 11.80 -6.30
CA TYR A 155 -12.23 13.10 -5.66
C TYR A 155 -13.38 13.11 -4.65
N ASP A 156 -14.30 12.13 -4.73
CA ASP A 156 -15.53 12.08 -3.94
C ASP A 156 -15.42 11.16 -2.71
N VAL A 157 -14.20 10.81 -2.29
CA VAL A 157 -13.98 9.81 -1.22
C VAL A 157 -14.62 10.23 0.10
N GLU A 158 -14.59 11.51 0.47
CA GLU A 158 -15.22 11.97 1.72
C GLU A 158 -16.75 11.83 1.71
N ASP A 159 -17.37 12.11 0.56
CA ASP A 159 -18.80 11.91 0.35
C ASP A 159 -19.14 10.41 0.34
N PHE A 160 -18.28 9.58 -0.23
CA PHE A 160 -18.40 8.12 -0.16
C PHE A 160 -18.32 7.61 1.28
N LEU A 161 -17.35 8.09 2.08
CA LEU A 161 -17.22 7.76 3.50
C LEU A 161 -18.51 8.09 4.28
N THR A 162 -19.12 9.23 3.97
CA THR A 162 -20.42 9.61 4.55
C THR A 162 -21.52 8.64 4.11
N ALA A 163 -21.59 8.32 2.82
CA ALA A 163 -22.62 7.43 2.27
C ALA A 163 -22.58 6.00 2.83
N VAL A 164 -21.39 5.49 3.17
CA VAL A 164 -21.22 4.16 3.79
C VAL A 164 -21.35 4.17 5.33
N GLY A 165 -21.77 5.31 5.90
CA GLY A 165 -21.92 5.49 7.35
C GLY A 165 -20.60 5.44 8.12
N PHE A 166 -19.51 5.97 7.55
CA PHE A 166 -18.18 6.01 8.17
C PHE A 166 -17.59 7.43 8.21
N SER A 167 -18.40 8.41 8.63
CA SER A 167 -18.00 9.82 8.71
C SER A 167 -16.82 10.07 9.66
N ASP A 168 -16.69 9.27 10.72
CA ASP A 168 -15.54 9.34 11.65
C ASP A 168 -14.20 9.05 10.95
N GLY A 169 -14.22 8.37 9.79
CA GLY A 169 -13.05 8.10 8.98
C GLY A 169 -12.57 9.28 8.11
N ILE A 170 -13.36 10.35 7.98
CA ILE A 170 -13.04 11.48 7.09
C ILE A 170 -11.81 12.25 7.57
N GLU A 171 -11.73 12.56 8.85
CA GLU A 171 -10.56 13.27 9.38
C GLU A 171 -9.28 12.43 9.29
N PRO A 172 -9.27 11.16 9.74
CA PRO A 172 -8.13 10.27 9.55
C PRO A 172 -7.74 10.16 8.07
N PHE A 173 -8.70 10.06 7.16
CA PHE A 173 -8.44 10.04 5.71
C PHE A 173 -7.71 11.31 5.25
N ARG A 174 -8.18 12.50 5.65
CA ARG A 174 -7.52 13.78 5.31
C ARG A 174 -6.09 13.85 5.84
N ARG A 175 -5.90 13.57 7.13
CA ARG A 175 -4.59 13.71 7.80
C ARG A 175 -3.57 12.67 7.35
N ARG A 176 -4.02 11.44 7.09
CA ARG A 176 -3.16 10.28 6.80
C ARG A 176 -3.07 10.04 5.31
N THR A 177 -4.17 9.62 4.70
CA THR A 177 -4.23 9.13 3.33
C THR A 177 -4.03 10.25 2.31
N LEU A 178 -4.81 11.33 2.40
CA LEU A 178 -4.76 12.42 1.43
C LEU A 178 -3.41 13.14 1.47
N ALA A 179 -2.85 13.35 2.67
CA ALA A 179 -1.49 13.86 2.83
C ALA A 179 -0.45 12.94 2.15
N LYS A 180 -0.58 11.61 2.31
CA LYS A 180 0.29 10.62 1.67
C LYS A 180 0.16 10.61 0.14
N MET A 181 -1.04 10.79 -0.41
CA MET A 181 -1.27 10.90 -1.87
C MET A 181 -0.55 12.09 -2.49
N ASN A 182 -0.41 13.18 -1.74
CA ASN A 182 0.25 14.41 -2.18
C ASN A 182 1.76 14.45 -1.90
N TYR A 183 2.27 13.46 -1.16
CA TYR A 183 3.68 13.38 -0.79
C TYR A 183 4.50 12.65 -1.83
N PHE A 184 5.64 13.24 -2.22
CA PHE A 184 6.62 12.55 -3.05
C PHE A 184 8.06 12.87 -2.60
N LYS A 185 8.79 11.82 -2.23
CA LYS A 185 10.24 11.83 -2.05
C LYS A 185 10.81 10.52 -2.57
N ALA A 186 11.80 10.57 -3.45
CA ALA A 186 12.48 9.37 -3.89
C ALA A 186 13.25 8.72 -2.72
N PRO A 187 13.35 7.38 -2.63
CA PRO A 187 14.09 6.70 -1.57
C PRO A 187 15.60 6.91 -1.67
N MET A 188 16.11 7.33 -2.83
CA MET A 188 17.52 7.64 -3.10
C MET A 188 18.48 6.47 -2.87
N VAL A 189 18.00 5.25 -3.10
CA VAL A 189 18.76 4.00 -3.08
C VAL A 189 18.45 3.20 -4.36
N PRO A 190 19.28 2.21 -4.71
CA PRO A 190 18.92 1.23 -5.74
C PRO A 190 17.59 0.58 -5.41
N LEU A 191 16.65 0.67 -6.35
CA LEU A 191 15.27 0.25 -6.17
C LEU A 191 14.87 -0.66 -7.33
N THR A 192 14.33 -1.84 -6.99
CA THR A 192 13.63 -2.70 -7.95
C THR A 192 12.18 -2.86 -7.51
N CYS A 193 11.25 -2.54 -8.39
CA CYS A 193 9.82 -2.78 -8.19
C CYS A 193 9.39 -3.91 -9.13
N ILE A 194 8.80 -4.96 -8.60
CA ILE A 194 8.35 -6.15 -9.33
C ILE A 194 6.84 -6.22 -9.20
N ASN A 195 6.12 -6.19 -10.31
CA ASN A 195 4.67 -6.15 -10.33
C ASN A 195 4.08 -7.19 -11.28
N GLY A 196 2.97 -7.82 -10.87
CA GLY A 196 2.15 -8.64 -11.77
C GLY A 196 1.30 -7.79 -12.70
N MET A 197 1.00 -8.31 -13.88
CA MET A 197 0.06 -7.70 -14.84
C MET A 197 -0.67 -8.78 -15.64
N GLY A 198 -1.75 -8.42 -16.31
CA GLY A 198 -2.56 -9.33 -17.13
C GLY A 198 -3.54 -10.18 -16.32
N ILE A 199 -3.78 -9.84 -15.06
CA ILE A 199 -4.81 -10.45 -14.20
C ILE A 199 -5.97 -9.47 -14.07
N ARG A 200 -7.21 -10.00 -14.09
CA ARG A 200 -8.42 -9.21 -13.87
C ARG A 200 -8.40 -8.62 -12.46
N THR A 201 -8.28 -7.30 -12.34
CA THR A 201 -8.23 -6.58 -11.08
C THR A 201 -9.43 -5.64 -10.94
N PRO A 202 -10.09 -5.54 -9.78
CA PRO A 202 -11.22 -4.62 -9.56
C PRO A 202 -10.86 -3.19 -9.97
N ARG A 203 -11.64 -2.60 -10.88
CA ARG A 203 -11.42 -1.23 -11.40
C ARG A 203 -12.57 -0.28 -11.06
N GLN A 204 -13.78 -0.81 -10.91
CA GLN A 204 -14.95 -0.11 -10.40
C GLN A 204 -15.82 -1.10 -9.60
N ALA A 205 -16.47 -0.60 -8.57
CA ALA A 205 -17.47 -1.32 -7.79
C ALA A 205 -18.86 -0.75 -8.07
N VAL A 206 -19.84 -1.60 -8.36
CA VAL A 206 -21.21 -1.20 -8.69
C VAL A 206 -22.18 -1.73 -7.64
N TYR A 207 -22.79 -0.80 -6.89
CA TYR A 207 -23.85 -1.07 -5.94
C TYR A 207 -25.17 -0.57 -6.53
N TRP A 208 -25.82 -1.38 -7.36
CA TRP A 208 -27.03 -0.96 -8.10
C TRP A 208 -28.08 -0.32 -7.21
N ASP A 209 -28.39 -0.91 -6.06
CA ASP A 209 -29.43 -0.38 -5.16
C ASP A 209 -28.89 0.60 -4.11
N GLY A 210 -27.59 0.92 -4.15
CA GLY A 210 -26.92 1.73 -3.12
C GLY A 210 -26.77 0.99 -1.78
N ASN A 211 -27.05 -0.31 -1.73
CA ASN A 211 -26.87 -1.13 -0.54
C ASN A 211 -25.40 -1.54 -0.36
N PHE A 212 -24.71 -0.92 0.58
CA PHE A 212 -23.31 -1.23 0.90
C PHE A 212 -23.13 -2.42 1.85
N ASP A 213 -24.22 -3.06 2.31
CA ASP A 213 -24.15 -4.25 3.17
C ASP A 213 -24.00 -5.56 2.37
N VAL A 214 -24.08 -5.48 1.03
CA VAL A 214 -23.83 -6.60 0.11
C VAL A 214 -22.56 -6.34 -0.70
N LEU A 215 -22.00 -7.40 -1.29
CA LEU A 215 -20.87 -7.26 -2.20
C LEU A 215 -21.32 -6.58 -3.50
N PRO A 216 -20.50 -5.69 -4.08
CA PRO A 216 -20.80 -5.04 -5.34
C PRO A 216 -20.53 -5.95 -6.54
N ASP A 217 -21.16 -5.64 -7.67
CA ASP A 217 -20.67 -6.12 -8.96
C ASP A 217 -19.34 -5.43 -9.29
N ILE A 218 -18.38 -6.19 -9.82
CA ILE A 218 -17.04 -5.69 -10.12
C ILE A 218 -16.83 -5.55 -11.62
N VAL A 219 -16.46 -4.34 -12.05
CA VAL A 219 -15.88 -4.10 -13.37
C VAL A 219 -14.37 -4.22 -13.25
N TYR A 220 -13.78 -5.08 -14.07
CA TYR A 220 -12.36 -5.40 -14.00
C TYR A 220 -11.54 -4.57 -14.99
N GLY A 221 -10.32 -4.23 -14.57
CA GLY A 221 -9.24 -3.74 -15.41
C GLY A 221 -8.00 -4.62 -15.28
N ASP A 222 -6.86 -4.08 -15.69
CA ASP A 222 -5.56 -4.75 -15.62
C ASP A 222 -4.86 -4.52 -14.27
N GLY A 223 -4.09 -5.52 -13.82
CA GLY A 223 -3.30 -5.54 -12.60
C GLY A 223 -2.85 -6.96 -12.25
N ASP A 224 -2.61 -7.21 -10.97
CA ASP A 224 -2.16 -8.51 -10.43
C ASP A 224 -3.27 -9.29 -9.69
N GLY A 225 -4.53 -8.89 -9.86
CA GLY A 225 -5.70 -9.39 -9.11
C GLY A 225 -6.12 -8.47 -7.95
N GLU A 226 -5.20 -7.71 -7.36
CA GLU A 226 -5.47 -6.80 -6.22
C GLU A 226 -5.12 -5.35 -6.56
N ILE A 227 -3.87 -5.12 -6.94
CA ILE A 227 -3.31 -3.81 -7.24
C ILE A 227 -3.47 -3.52 -8.73
N ASN A 228 -4.08 -2.39 -9.05
CA ASN A 228 -4.31 -1.98 -10.42
C ASN A 228 -3.00 -1.60 -11.13
N LEU A 229 -2.86 -1.99 -12.39
CA LEU A 229 -1.69 -1.64 -13.21
C LEU A 229 -1.48 -0.12 -13.31
N VAL A 230 -2.56 0.66 -13.37
CA VAL A 230 -2.48 2.14 -13.42
C VAL A 230 -1.72 2.72 -12.22
N SER A 231 -1.89 2.13 -11.04
CA SER A 231 -1.20 2.52 -9.81
C SER A 231 0.28 2.18 -9.86
N MET A 232 0.63 0.97 -10.32
CA MET A 232 2.01 0.55 -10.51
C MET A 232 2.75 1.45 -11.52
N LEU A 233 2.11 1.78 -12.64
CA LEU A 233 2.69 2.66 -13.66
C LEU A 233 2.83 4.10 -13.19
N ALA A 234 1.93 4.59 -12.34
CA ALA A 234 2.06 5.92 -11.74
C ALA A 234 3.31 5.99 -10.86
N PHE A 235 3.57 4.96 -10.07
CA PHE A 235 4.79 4.87 -9.26
C PHE A 235 6.06 4.79 -10.09
N ASP A 236 6.06 4.00 -11.17
CA ASP A 236 7.20 3.92 -12.10
C ASP A 236 7.56 5.32 -12.66
N LYS A 237 6.54 6.09 -13.06
CA LYS A 237 6.72 7.48 -13.53
C LYS A 237 7.27 8.36 -12.43
N GLU A 238 6.77 8.22 -11.20
CA GLU A 238 7.25 8.98 -10.04
C GLU A 238 8.72 8.70 -9.72
N MET A 239 9.14 7.43 -9.71
CA MET A 239 10.54 7.05 -9.47
C MET A 239 11.49 7.58 -10.56
N CYS A 240 10.97 7.83 -11.76
CA CYS A 240 11.72 8.41 -12.87
C CYS A 240 11.80 9.96 -12.85
N ARG A 241 11.10 10.66 -11.94
CA ARG A 241 11.09 12.15 -11.91
C ARG A 241 12.42 12.76 -11.51
N GLN A 242 13.15 12.11 -10.61
CA GLN A 242 14.45 12.60 -10.14
C GLN A 242 15.58 11.86 -10.89
N PRO A 243 16.48 12.55 -11.61
CA PRO A 243 17.51 11.90 -12.41
C PRO A 243 18.33 10.87 -11.63
N ARG A 244 18.78 11.22 -10.42
CA ARG A 244 19.57 10.31 -9.57
C ARG A 244 18.81 9.05 -9.15
N GLN A 245 17.50 9.14 -8.88
CA GLN A 245 16.70 7.94 -8.60
C GLN A 245 16.45 7.13 -9.88
N LYS A 246 16.18 7.79 -11.01
CA LYS A 246 15.95 7.15 -12.32
C LYS A 246 17.09 6.21 -12.70
N TRP A 247 18.34 6.64 -12.53
CA TRP A 247 19.54 5.84 -12.85
C TRP A 247 19.67 4.54 -12.06
N GLN A 248 19.02 4.46 -10.90
CA GLN A 248 19.10 3.31 -9.99
C GLN A 248 17.73 2.64 -9.76
N PHE A 249 16.74 2.96 -10.61
CA PHE A 249 15.41 2.37 -10.56
C PHE A 249 15.23 1.33 -11.67
N LYS A 250 14.69 0.16 -11.30
CA LYS A 250 14.29 -0.90 -12.22
C LYS A 250 12.83 -1.28 -11.95
N SER A 251 12.01 -1.30 -12.99
CA SER A 251 10.65 -1.85 -12.95
C SER A 251 10.62 -3.17 -13.72
N ILE A 252 10.14 -4.22 -13.07
CA ILE A 252 9.97 -5.56 -13.65
C ILE A 252 8.48 -5.87 -13.66
N LYS A 253 7.96 -6.25 -14.82
CA LYS A 253 6.55 -6.61 -15.00
C LYS A 253 6.46 -8.09 -15.35
N LEU A 254 5.70 -8.83 -14.55
CA LEU A 254 5.50 -10.27 -14.71
C LEU A 254 4.12 -10.51 -15.29
N ASN A 255 4.08 -11.06 -16.51
CA ASN A 255 2.82 -11.36 -17.17
C ASN A 255 2.14 -12.56 -16.49
N LYS A 256 0.84 -12.43 -16.22
CA LYS A 256 -0.01 -13.43 -15.56
C LYS A 256 0.44 -13.85 -14.16
N ALA A 257 1.25 -13.03 -13.49
CA ALA A 257 1.56 -13.23 -12.07
C ALA A 257 0.46 -12.61 -11.20
N LYS A 258 -0.05 -13.40 -10.24
CA LYS A 258 -1.02 -12.94 -9.24
C LYS A 258 -0.34 -12.18 -8.09
N HIS A 259 -1.12 -11.46 -7.31
CA HIS A 259 -0.66 -10.63 -6.19
C HIS A 259 -0.01 -11.45 -5.07
N GLY A 260 -0.65 -12.54 -4.66
CA GLY A 260 -0.16 -13.50 -3.68
C GLY A 260 0.49 -14.74 -4.32
N LEU A 261 0.93 -15.66 -3.45
CA LEU A 261 1.34 -17.02 -3.84
C LEU A 261 0.17 -17.80 -4.45
#